data_AF-A0ABD4SIW8-F1
#
_entry.id   AF-A0ABD4SIW8-F1
#
_cell.length_a   1.000
_cell.length_b   1.000
_cell.length_c   1.000
_cell.angle_alpha   90.00
_cell.angle_beta   90.00
_cell.angle_gamma   90.00
#
_symmetry.space_group_name_H-M   'P 1'
#
loop_
_entity.id
_entity.type
_entity.pdbx_description
1 polymer ?
#
loop_
_entity_poly.entity_id
_entity_poly.type
_entity_poly.pdbx_seq_one_letter_code
_entity_poly.pdbx_strand_id
1 'polypeptide(L)'
;MNAEAERINRRNTNRNEYIQAAKELRHELSALQAKLAIKHSAKTEWRLRNRIGSLERRISRLEERHLGSKLYHRQHVRKQCNMERIMNMSIRKMLLTEKPDVLVKEDLSFTKEKLPKAANRYEAKVRRKLSSWTKGTLDDRIEYLCDCLGIRTVDVNPAY
;
A
#
# COMPACT_ATOMS: atom_id res chain seq x y z
N MET A 1 -13.10 4.43 25.95
CA MET A 1 -12.17 4.58 24.81
C MET A 1 -10.94 3.71 25.06
N ASN A 2 -10.37 3.07 24.04
CA ASN A 2 -9.34 2.04 24.20
C ASN A 2 -7.93 2.69 24.31
N ALA A 3 -7.22 2.51 25.43
CA ALA A 3 -5.94 3.18 25.71
C ALA A 3 -4.85 2.91 24.65
N GLU A 4 -4.90 1.75 24.00
CA GLU A 4 -4.03 1.38 22.88
C GLU A 4 -4.29 2.29 21.65
N ALA A 5 -5.56 2.60 21.38
CA ALA A 5 -5.96 3.46 20.26
C ALA A 5 -5.53 4.91 20.50
N GLU A 6 -5.62 5.41 21.73
CA GLU A 6 -5.11 6.74 22.09
C GLU A 6 -3.59 6.84 21.97
N ARG A 7 -2.86 5.80 22.39
CA ARG A 7 -1.40 5.73 22.24
C ARG A 7 -0.97 5.71 20.78
N ILE A 8 -1.69 4.97 19.93
CA ILE A 8 -1.47 4.95 18.47
C ILE A 8 -1.78 6.32 17.86
N ASN A 9 -2.87 6.97 18.27
CA ASN A 9 -3.23 8.33 17.84
C ASN A 9 -2.15 9.35 18.21
N ARG A 10 -1.63 9.30 19.44
CA ARG A 10 -0.56 10.19 19.91
C ARG A 10 0.74 10.03 19.13
N ARG A 11 1.08 8.80 18.68
CA ARG A 11 2.26 8.55 17.82
C ARG A 11 2.07 9.01 16.38
N ASN A 12 0.84 9.21 15.94
CA ASN A 12 0.48 9.57 14.56
C ASN A 12 -0.04 11.00 14.44
N THR A 13 0.20 11.87 15.43
CA THR A 13 -0.35 13.24 15.52
C THR A 13 -0.27 14.02 14.21
N ASN A 14 0.92 14.11 13.58
CA ASN A 14 1.08 14.80 12.29
C ASN A 14 0.31 14.14 11.12
N ARG A 15 0.15 12.82 11.15
CA ARG A 15 -0.65 12.07 10.17
C ARG A 15 -2.14 12.30 10.40
N ASN A 16 -2.54 12.48 11.66
CA ASN A 16 -3.92 12.67 12.09
C ASN A 16 -4.44 14.07 11.78
N GLU A 17 -3.66 15.13 12.02
CA GLU A 17 -4.09 16.51 11.79
C GLU A 17 -4.47 16.74 10.32
N TYR A 18 -3.62 16.27 9.40
CA TYR A 18 -3.91 16.34 7.96
C TYR A 18 -5.14 15.51 7.57
N ILE A 19 -5.19 14.24 8.01
CA ILE A 19 -6.29 13.33 7.65
C ILE A 19 -7.61 13.88 8.17
N GLN A 20 -7.61 14.41 9.39
CA GLN A 20 -8.78 14.97 10.05
C GLN A 20 -9.23 16.26 9.35
N ALA A 21 -8.31 17.18 9.04
CA ALA A 21 -8.63 18.39 8.29
C ALA A 21 -9.19 18.09 6.88
N ALA A 22 -8.62 17.12 6.16
CA ALA A 22 -9.13 16.69 4.86
C ALA A 22 -10.55 16.09 5.00
N LYS A 23 -10.76 15.27 6.03
CA LYS A 23 -12.05 14.62 6.30
C LYS A 23 -13.15 15.65 6.61
N GLU A 24 -12.84 16.63 7.45
CA GLU A 24 -13.77 17.72 7.79
C GLU A 24 -14.14 18.54 6.56
N LEU A 25 -13.15 18.93 5.73
CA LEU A 25 -13.41 19.65 4.48
C LEU A 25 -14.27 18.85 3.49
N ARG A 26 -14.07 17.52 3.41
CA ARG A 26 -14.89 16.64 2.58
C ARG A 26 -16.32 16.50 3.09
N HIS A 27 -16.50 16.44 4.41
CA HIS A 27 -17.84 16.47 5.02
C HIS A 27 -18.56 17.79 4.75
N GLU A 28 -17.87 18.94 4.88
CA GLU A 28 -18.43 20.25 4.54
C GLU A 28 -18.84 20.31 3.06
N LEU A 29 -17.97 19.84 2.17
CA LEU A 29 -18.24 19.78 0.73
C LEU A 29 -19.48 18.94 0.42
N SER A 30 -19.58 17.74 1.00
CA SER A 30 -20.73 16.85 0.83
C SER A 30 -22.03 17.48 1.34
N ALA A 31 -21.97 18.15 2.50
CA ALA A 31 -23.13 18.86 3.05
C ALA A 31 -23.58 20.03 2.15
N LEU A 32 -22.64 20.76 1.53
CA LEU A 32 -22.97 21.84 0.60
C LEU A 32 -23.50 21.33 -0.74
N GLN A 33 -22.99 20.21 -1.24
CA GLN A 33 -23.54 19.54 -2.42
C GLN A 33 -24.98 19.06 -2.17
N ALA A 34 -25.25 18.48 -1.00
CA ALA A 34 -26.60 18.10 -0.60
C ALA A 34 -27.55 19.30 -0.50
N LYS A 35 -27.06 20.45 0.01
CA LYS A 35 -27.83 21.71 0.01
C LYS A 35 -28.10 22.24 -1.40
N LEU A 36 -27.12 22.16 -2.30
CA LEU A 36 -27.29 22.60 -3.69
C LEU A 36 -28.28 21.74 -4.48
N ALA A 37 -28.49 20.48 -4.07
CA ALA A 37 -29.49 19.60 -4.68
C ALA A 37 -30.94 20.08 -4.45
N ILE A 38 -31.16 20.92 -3.43
CA ILE A 38 -32.46 21.55 -3.14
C ILE A 38 -32.55 22.85 -3.94
N LYS A 39 -33.71 23.12 -4.53
CA LYS A 39 -33.95 24.36 -5.28
C LYS A 39 -33.94 25.57 -4.34
N HIS A 40 -33.11 26.56 -4.66
CA HIS A 40 -32.99 27.79 -3.88
C HIS A 40 -33.10 29.03 -4.78
N SER A 41 -32.99 30.22 -4.19
CA SER A 41 -32.87 31.44 -5.00
C SER A 41 -31.58 31.41 -5.82
N ALA A 42 -31.58 31.98 -7.02
CA ALA A 42 -30.41 32.05 -7.89
C ALA A 42 -29.16 32.62 -7.17
N LYS A 43 -29.37 33.62 -6.30
CA LYS A 43 -28.31 34.22 -5.47
C LYS A 43 -27.71 33.23 -4.47
N THR A 44 -28.55 32.39 -3.86
CA THR A 44 -28.11 31.35 -2.91
C THR A 44 -27.34 30.25 -3.63
N GLU A 45 -27.84 29.78 -4.77
CA GLU A 45 -27.19 28.74 -5.57
C GLU A 45 -25.80 29.18 -6.04
N TRP A 46 -25.66 30.43 -6.50
CA TRP A 46 -24.37 31.01 -6.88
C TRP A 46 -23.36 31.01 -5.71
N ARG A 47 -23.80 31.39 -4.50
CA ARG A 47 -22.96 31.35 -3.30
C ARG A 47 -22.52 29.93 -2.95
N LEU A 48 -23.42 28.96 -3.03
CA LEU A 48 -23.13 27.55 -2.76
C LEU A 48 -22.09 27.00 -3.74
N ARG A 49 -22.26 27.25 -5.05
CA ARG A 49 -21.30 26.82 -6.09
C ARG A 49 -19.92 27.43 -5.86
N ASN A 50 -19.85 28.72 -5.54
CA ASN A 50 -18.57 29.38 -5.24
C ASN A 50 -17.88 28.79 -4.01
N ARG A 51 -18.65 28.47 -2.96
CA ARG A 51 -18.12 27.85 -1.74
C ARG A 51 -17.61 26.44 -2.02
N ILE A 52 -18.37 25.63 -2.77
CA ILE A 52 -17.96 24.28 -3.20
C ILE A 52 -16.64 24.36 -3.97
N GLY A 53 -16.55 25.21 -5.01
CA GLY A 53 -15.31 25.36 -5.78
C GLY A 53 -14.13 25.91 -4.96
N SER A 54 -14.39 26.67 -3.88
CA SER A 54 -13.34 27.09 -2.94
C SER A 54 -12.84 25.93 -2.06
N LEU A 55 -13.75 25.09 -1.58
CA LEU A 55 -13.41 23.89 -0.80
C LEU A 55 -12.64 22.87 -1.63
N GLU A 56 -13.06 22.61 -2.87
CA GLU A 56 -12.35 21.72 -3.80
C GLU A 56 -10.89 22.16 -3.99
N ARG A 57 -10.66 23.45 -4.25
CA ARG A 57 -9.31 24.03 -4.35
C ARG A 57 -8.51 23.92 -3.05
N ARG A 58 -9.17 24.00 -1.89
CA ARG A 58 -8.51 23.86 -0.59
C ARG A 58 -8.10 22.41 -0.34
N ILE A 59 -8.96 21.44 -0.68
CA ILE A 59 -8.69 20.01 -0.60
C ILE A 59 -7.53 19.64 -1.54
N SER A 60 -7.57 20.07 -2.81
CA SER A 60 -6.48 19.80 -3.78
C SER A 60 -5.14 20.31 -3.28
N ARG A 61 -5.08 21.57 -2.82
CA ARG A 61 -3.84 22.15 -2.27
C ARG A 61 -3.33 21.40 -1.05
N LEU A 62 -4.24 20.96 -0.18
CA LEU A 62 -3.90 20.20 1.01
C LEU A 62 -3.28 18.84 0.59
N GLU A 63 -3.91 18.12 -0.35
CA GLU A 63 -3.42 16.86 -0.91
C GLU A 63 -2.08 16.99 -1.64
N GLU A 64 -1.95 17.99 -2.50
CA GLU A 64 -0.72 18.25 -3.26
C GLU A 64 0.44 18.69 -2.37
N ARG A 65 0.20 19.46 -1.30
CA ARG A 65 1.26 20.01 -0.44
C ARG A 65 1.55 19.15 0.78
N HIS A 66 0.91 17.99 0.92
CA HIS A 66 1.13 17.11 2.06
C HIS A 66 2.52 16.46 2.03
N LEU A 67 3.50 17.15 2.63
CA LEU A 67 4.89 16.71 2.74
C LEU A 67 5.01 15.33 3.40
N GLY A 68 4.16 15.04 4.39
CA GLY A 68 4.11 13.73 5.05
C GLY A 68 3.78 12.59 4.08
N SER A 69 2.75 12.76 3.24
CA SER A 69 2.40 11.75 2.21
C SER A 69 3.50 11.63 1.16
N LYS A 70 4.05 12.76 0.68
CA LYS A 70 5.15 12.74 -0.29
C LYS A 70 6.37 12.00 0.24
N LEU A 71 6.78 12.29 1.47
CA LEU A 71 7.91 11.63 2.12
C LEU A 71 7.63 10.14 2.35
N TYR A 72 6.43 9.79 2.80
CA TYR A 72 6.01 8.40 2.98
C TYR A 72 6.07 7.65 1.64
N HIS A 73 5.50 8.19 0.58
CA HIS A 73 5.46 7.57 -0.74
C HIS A 73 6.87 7.40 -1.31
N ARG A 74 7.72 8.44 -1.24
CA ARG A 74 9.13 8.34 -1.63
C ARG A 74 9.87 7.24 -0.87
N GLN A 75 9.68 7.14 0.45
CA GLN A 75 10.29 6.08 1.25
C GLN A 75 9.74 4.70 0.91
N HIS A 76 8.44 4.60 0.63
CA HIS A 76 7.78 3.36 0.24
C HIS A 76 8.34 2.86 -1.09
N VAL A 77 8.33 3.71 -2.12
CA VAL A 77 8.89 3.41 -3.45
C VAL A 77 10.36 3.00 -3.34
N ARG A 78 11.18 3.76 -2.60
CA ARG A 78 12.60 3.40 -2.40
C ARG A 78 12.78 2.02 -1.76
N LYS A 79 11.95 1.67 -0.78
CA LYS A 79 12.00 0.35 -0.13
C LYS A 79 11.58 -0.76 -1.09
N GLN A 80 10.53 -0.52 -1.89
CA GLN A 80 10.05 -1.43 -2.90
C GLN A 80 11.12 -1.69 -3.98
N CYS A 81 11.66 -0.63 -4.60
CA CYS A 81 12.70 -0.77 -5.61
C CYS A 81 13.96 -1.47 -5.06
N ASN A 82 14.35 -1.19 -3.81
CA ASN A 82 15.50 -1.89 -3.22
C ASN A 82 15.21 -3.39 -2.99
N MET A 83 13.98 -3.74 -2.61
CA MET A 83 13.57 -5.13 -2.46
C MET A 83 13.59 -5.86 -3.80
N GLU A 84 12.98 -5.27 -4.84
CA GLU A 84 12.97 -5.80 -6.20
C GLU A 84 14.40 -5.94 -6.76
N ARG A 85 15.28 -4.97 -6.50
CA ARG A 85 16.69 -5.04 -6.89
C ARG A 85 17.42 -6.22 -6.23
N ILE A 86 17.27 -6.38 -4.91
CA ILE A 86 17.92 -7.48 -4.18
C ILE A 86 17.40 -8.82 -4.68
N MET A 87 16.09 -8.95 -4.85
CA MET A 87 15.44 -10.15 -5.38
C MET A 87 15.99 -10.51 -6.77
N ASN A 88 15.98 -9.56 -7.70
CA ASN A 88 16.51 -9.75 -9.05
C ASN A 88 17.97 -10.17 -9.08
N MET A 89 18.79 -9.50 -8.28
CA MET A 89 20.22 -9.80 -8.18
C MET A 89 20.43 -11.22 -7.64
N SER A 90 19.71 -11.60 -6.60
CA SER A 90 19.82 -12.93 -5.99
C SER A 90 19.38 -14.04 -6.94
N ILE A 91 18.21 -13.89 -7.60
CA ILE A 91 17.72 -14.89 -8.58
C ILE A 91 18.72 -15.07 -9.71
N ARG A 92 19.17 -13.96 -10.32
CA ARG A 92 20.14 -14.02 -11.43
C ARG A 92 21.45 -14.67 -11.00
N LYS A 93 21.94 -14.34 -9.80
CA LYS A 93 23.17 -14.94 -9.27
C LYS A 93 23.02 -16.46 -9.12
N MET A 94 21.93 -16.92 -8.54
CA MET A 94 21.61 -18.35 -8.39
C MET A 94 21.56 -19.05 -9.75
N LEU A 95 20.74 -18.55 -10.68
CA LEU A 95 20.58 -19.14 -12.03
C LEU A 95 21.90 -19.19 -12.81
N LEU A 96 22.74 -18.16 -12.73
CA LEU A 96 24.03 -18.12 -13.43
C LEU A 96 25.08 -19.04 -12.82
N THR A 97 25.02 -19.25 -11.51
CA THR A 97 26.02 -20.04 -10.78
C THR A 97 25.71 -21.53 -10.87
N GLU A 98 24.45 -21.90 -10.66
CA GLU A 98 24.01 -23.29 -10.62
C GLU A 98 23.64 -23.84 -12.00
N LYS A 99 23.21 -22.96 -12.93
CA LYS A 99 22.75 -23.31 -14.29
C LYS A 99 21.78 -24.51 -14.29
N PRO A 100 20.67 -24.42 -13.54
CA PRO A 100 19.73 -25.53 -13.44
C PRO A 100 18.95 -25.73 -14.76
N ASP A 101 18.72 -26.98 -15.15
CA ASP A 101 17.77 -27.31 -16.22
C ASP A 101 16.32 -27.25 -15.73
N VAL A 102 16.12 -27.53 -14.43
CA VAL A 102 14.82 -27.53 -13.76
C VAL A 102 14.94 -26.80 -12.42
N LEU A 103 14.04 -25.85 -12.17
CA LEU A 103 13.90 -25.16 -10.90
C LEU A 103 12.60 -25.62 -10.21
N VAL A 104 12.75 -26.24 -9.04
CA VAL A 104 11.62 -26.65 -8.20
C VAL A 104 11.34 -25.55 -7.18
N LYS A 105 10.09 -25.09 -7.10
CA LYS A 105 9.65 -24.07 -6.15
C LYS A 105 8.41 -24.54 -5.39
N GLU A 106 8.25 -24.04 -4.17
CA GLU A 106 7.06 -24.34 -3.37
C GLU A 106 5.85 -23.57 -3.90
N ASP A 107 4.69 -24.23 -4.00
CA ASP A 107 3.44 -23.53 -4.23
C ASP A 107 3.11 -22.72 -2.99
N LEU A 108 3.29 -21.43 -3.16
CA LEU A 108 3.15 -20.44 -2.14
C LEU A 108 1.67 -19.95 -2.10
N SER A 109 0.74 -20.44 -2.91
CA SER A 109 -0.66 -19.97 -2.97
C SER A 109 -1.49 -20.05 -1.66
N PHE A 110 -1.00 -20.67 -0.58
CA PHE A 110 -1.67 -20.82 0.72
C PHE A 110 -2.39 -19.53 1.18
N THR A 111 -3.72 -19.60 1.11
CA THR A 111 -4.61 -18.63 1.74
C THR A 111 -4.32 -18.60 3.23
N LYS A 112 -4.15 -17.39 3.75
CA LYS A 112 -3.90 -17.10 5.16
C LYS A 112 -4.99 -17.74 6.04
N GLU A 113 -4.82 -18.99 6.44
CA GLU A 113 -5.32 -19.37 7.74
C GLU A 113 -4.72 -18.39 8.75
N LYS A 114 -5.52 -17.93 9.71
CA LYS A 114 -5.06 -17.00 10.74
C LYS A 114 -3.98 -17.71 11.55
N LEU A 115 -2.73 -17.58 11.10
CA LEU A 115 -1.58 -18.13 11.79
C LEU A 115 -1.62 -17.63 13.24
N PRO A 116 -1.34 -18.51 14.22
CA PRO A 116 -1.29 -18.10 15.61
C PRO A 116 -0.33 -16.92 15.78
N LYS A 117 -0.61 -16.10 16.80
CA LYS A 117 0.17 -14.90 17.12
C LYS A 117 1.66 -15.24 17.10
N ALA A 118 2.43 -14.55 16.26
CA ALA A 118 3.86 -14.82 16.10
C ALA A 118 4.55 -14.84 17.47
N ALA A 119 5.39 -15.84 17.70
CA ALA A 119 6.03 -16.09 18.98
C ALA A 119 7.01 -14.96 19.35
N ASN A 120 7.59 -14.31 18.34
CA ASN A 120 8.54 -13.21 18.55
C ASN A 120 8.43 -12.08 17.52
N ARG A 121 9.11 -10.96 17.82
CA ARG A 121 9.10 -9.74 16.99
C ARG A 121 9.71 -9.97 15.60
N TYR A 122 10.73 -10.83 15.50
CA TYR A 122 11.42 -11.13 14.24
C TYR A 122 10.49 -11.86 13.28
N GLU A 123 9.86 -12.94 13.74
CA GLU A 123 8.87 -13.70 13.00
C GLU A 123 7.70 -12.82 12.55
N ALA A 124 7.19 -11.97 13.43
CA ALA A 124 6.14 -11.00 13.08
C ALA A 124 6.57 -10.02 11.98
N LYS A 125 7.86 -9.69 11.89
CA LYS A 125 8.45 -8.79 10.86
C LYS A 125 8.63 -9.53 9.54
N VAL A 126 9.10 -10.78 9.58
CA VAL A 126 9.27 -11.64 8.40
C VAL A 126 7.91 -11.96 7.79
N ARG A 127 6.95 -12.43 8.59
CA ARG A 127 5.58 -12.71 8.13
C ARG A 127 4.97 -11.49 7.45
N ARG A 128 5.06 -10.30 8.05
CA ARG A 128 4.55 -9.06 7.44
C ARG A 128 5.20 -8.69 6.10
N LYS A 129 6.47 -9.06 5.89
CA LYS A 129 7.15 -8.84 4.60
C LYS A 129 6.72 -9.85 3.54
N LEU A 130 6.46 -11.10 3.94
CA LEU A 130 6.07 -12.18 3.04
C LEU A 130 4.56 -12.21 2.76
N SER A 131 3.74 -11.53 3.57
CA SER A 131 2.30 -11.79 3.64
C SER A 131 1.39 -11.24 2.54
N SER A 132 1.86 -10.69 1.41
CA SER A 132 0.93 -10.46 0.27
C SER A 132 1.53 -9.91 -1.03
N TRP A 133 2.71 -9.28 -1.03
CA TRP A 133 3.21 -8.61 -2.25
C TRP A 133 4.54 -9.19 -2.72
N THR A 134 5.51 -9.29 -1.82
CA THR A 134 6.85 -9.80 -2.12
C THR A 134 6.85 -11.21 -2.71
N LYS A 135 5.86 -12.02 -2.35
CA LYS A 135 5.73 -13.43 -2.72
C LYS A 135 5.28 -13.60 -4.17
N GLY A 136 4.15 -12.97 -4.55
CA GLY A 136 3.73 -12.95 -5.95
C GLY A 136 4.79 -12.32 -6.86
N THR A 137 5.35 -11.18 -6.46
CA THR A 137 6.44 -10.55 -7.23
C THR A 137 7.69 -11.43 -7.35
N LEU A 138 7.98 -12.28 -6.36
CA LEU A 138 9.07 -13.25 -6.41
C LEU A 138 8.78 -14.36 -7.42
N ASP A 139 7.59 -14.96 -7.32
CA ASP A 139 7.17 -16.07 -8.19
C ASP A 139 7.11 -15.61 -9.65
N ASP A 140 6.43 -14.48 -9.93
CA ASP A 140 6.35 -13.86 -11.26
C ASP A 140 7.75 -13.63 -11.84
N ARG A 141 8.70 -13.21 -10.99
CA ARG A 141 10.04 -12.86 -11.45
C ARG A 141 10.92 -14.08 -11.70
N ILE A 142 10.75 -15.12 -10.89
CA ILE A 142 11.42 -16.41 -11.11
C ILE A 142 10.94 -17.02 -12.41
N GLU A 143 9.62 -17.11 -12.62
CA GLU A 143 9.03 -17.64 -13.85
C GLU A 143 9.53 -16.89 -15.07
N TYR A 144 9.40 -15.56 -15.07
CA TYR A 144 9.89 -14.72 -16.18
C TYR A 144 11.36 -14.98 -16.52
N LEU A 145 12.24 -15.07 -15.51
CA LEU A 145 13.67 -15.26 -15.74
C LEU A 145 13.99 -16.69 -16.19
N CYS A 146 13.29 -17.70 -15.68
CA CYS A 146 13.46 -19.09 -16.08
C CYS A 146 12.98 -19.29 -17.52
N ASP A 147 11.83 -18.74 -17.89
CA ASP A 147 11.30 -18.77 -19.25
C ASP A 147 12.26 -18.14 -20.25
N CYS A 148 12.84 -16.97 -19.92
CA CYS A 148 13.84 -16.31 -20.76
C CYS A 148 15.11 -17.17 -20.98
N LEU A 149 15.42 -18.06 -20.04
CA LEU A 149 16.62 -18.89 -20.07
C LEU A 149 16.33 -20.34 -20.51
N GLY A 150 15.07 -20.67 -20.82
CA GLY A 150 14.66 -22.03 -21.18
C GLY A 150 14.70 -23.03 -20.02
N ILE A 151 14.68 -22.54 -18.77
CA ILE A 151 14.71 -23.35 -17.54
C ILE A 151 13.29 -23.75 -17.19
N ARG A 152 13.03 -25.05 -16.96
CA ARG A 152 11.70 -25.53 -16.59
C ARG A 152 11.41 -25.23 -15.12
N THR A 153 10.28 -24.60 -14.81
CA THR A 153 9.81 -24.42 -13.43
C THR A 153 8.78 -25.49 -13.05
N VAL A 154 8.86 -25.99 -11.83
CA VAL A 154 7.91 -26.97 -11.27
C VAL A 154 7.48 -26.53 -9.88
N ASP A 155 6.17 -26.43 -9.68
CA ASP A 155 5.56 -26.18 -8.37
C ASP A 155 5.37 -27.48 -7.60
N VAL A 156 5.78 -27.47 -6.33
CA VAL A 156 5.54 -28.56 -5.38
C VAL A 156 4.78 -28.06 -4.18
N ASN A 157 3.90 -28.88 -3.62
CA ASN A 157 3.28 -28.53 -2.34
C ASN A 157 4.39 -28.29 -1.29
N PRO A 158 4.29 -27.22 -0.50
CA PRO A 158 5.23 -27.02 0.59
C PRO A 158 5.11 -28.20 1.52
N ALA A 159 6.25 -28.79 1.84
CA ALA A 159 6.32 -29.73 2.93
C ALA A 159 6.18 -28.89 4.21
N TYR A 160 5.17 -29.22 5.02
CA TYR A 160 4.84 -28.66 6.34
C TYR A 160 3.86 -27.46 6.38
#